data_AF-A0A2E6GKP6-F1
#
_entry.id   AF-A0A2E6GKP6-F1
#
_cell.length_a   1.000
_cell.length_b   1.000
_cell.length_c   1.000
_cell.angle_alpha   90.00
_cell.angle_beta   90.00
_cell.angle_gamma   90.00
#
_symmetry.space_group_name_H-M   'P 1'
#
loop_
_entity.id
_entity.type
_entity.pdbx_description
1 polymer ?
#
loop_
_entity_poly.entity_id
_entity_poly.type
_entity_poly.pdbx_seq_one_letter_code
_entity_poly.pdbx_strand_id
1 'polypeptide(L)'
;MIVRGSASKQLFRAAIFILAVILLPLNSNAQIKQDHKPKLSKLIGGLHWAGVSNLIGYRGKLWFCNSVKFVNHNSADLYSFDPGTGRTRYEKHIFSQDAGHPVIKDGLLYWPFEDSRFSPGHGEFMVTNGTEWNWHLIPKGRAFHTHVMHADANRLYAGISAWVAKIVVSEDGGTSWKKFYEYPTPDGRVSRITAMAHMNGTLFAGVTTWYDKTQPKLLMRSGNEFAPVPGWPAGASVDELAVYKGWLYAANEGTEESVLWRTNGKKTERVGGPSGLVNAFAVGDKFLWAVTARKGSGALWRSKDGLLWEEVQKFEHARPLDVAVFDAQIYVGLLSEKGGELWGTAKRRAVKFDPAPIALPPKVKIPAAEVEVALKQLDTVLSDTTRYRSLRFAMRPLVAGQSLNLGTQLIKRLDGPFPRGAARMFGRRLIPTSNMAEWYLLWGIAHNGAGKIPLHYLTTPWTSKPNGAEKYIQPALAAIWAVRELNQKDNATIGALVDRLSFEDDPKWVTGDVIGALTDLTGKRFGYDRDAWRKWWKTVN
;
A
#
# COMPACT_ATOMS: atom_id res chain seq x y z
N MET A 1 3.55 2.91 -109.18
CA MET A 1 3.03 4.28 -109.01
C MET A 1 2.15 4.27 -107.76
N ILE A 2 2.59 4.61 -106.54
CA ILE A 2 3.20 5.87 -106.02
C ILE A 2 2.27 7.04 -106.36
N VAL A 3 1.58 7.69 -105.41
CA VAL A 3 2.01 8.69 -104.38
C VAL A 3 0.94 8.69 -103.25
N ARG A 4 1.22 8.47 -101.94
CA ARG A 4 1.81 9.30 -100.85
C ARG A 4 1.07 10.60 -100.45
N GLY A 5 0.73 10.73 -99.16
CA GLY A 5 0.53 12.00 -98.42
C GLY A 5 -0.64 11.92 -97.41
N SER A 6 -0.45 11.69 -96.11
CA SER A 6 0.10 12.57 -95.04
C SER A 6 -0.81 13.74 -94.62
N ALA A 7 -1.54 13.57 -93.50
CA ALA A 7 -1.90 14.64 -92.54
C ALA A 7 -2.37 13.96 -91.22
N SER A 8 -1.46 13.78 -90.25
CA SER A 8 -1.25 14.65 -89.08
C SER A 8 -2.28 14.39 -87.95
N LYS A 9 -1.98 13.51 -86.98
CA LYS A 9 -1.27 13.85 -85.74
C LYS A 9 -1.75 15.15 -85.08
N GLN A 10 -2.99 15.20 -84.58
CA GLN A 10 -3.39 16.26 -83.63
C GLN A 10 -4.41 15.87 -82.54
N LEU A 11 -4.91 14.62 -82.49
CA LEU A 11 -5.98 14.25 -81.53
C LEU A 11 -5.55 13.37 -80.34
N PHE A 12 -4.28 12.95 -80.25
CA PHE A 12 -3.85 11.99 -79.22
C PHE A 12 -3.06 12.58 -78.03
N ARG A 13 -2.95 13.92 -77.92
CA ARG A 13 -2.20 14.57 -76.81
C ARG A 13 -3.07 15.26 -75.76
N ALA A 14 -4.39 15.33 -75.93
CA ALA A 14 -5.28 15.99 -74.97
C ALA A 14 -5.85 15.05 -73.88
N ALA A 15 -5.79 13.73 -74.03
CA ALA A 15 -6.38 12.77 -73.09
C ALA A 15 -5.44 12.28 -71.97
N ILE A 16 -4.15 12.62 -72.01
CA ILE A 16 -3.16 12.18 -70.99
C ILE A 16 -2.92 13.25 -69.92
N PHE A 17 -3.33 14.50 -70.14
CA PHE A 17 -3.14 15.59 -69.16
C PHE A 17 -4.24 15.73 -68.12
N ILE A 18 -5.41 15.10 -68.30
CA ILE A 18 -6.55 15.22 -67.36
C ILE A 18 -6.56 14.08 -66.32
N LEU A 19 -5.88 12.95 -66.57
CA LEU A 19 -5.76 11.87 -65.57
C LEU A 19 -4.60 12.07 -64.57
N ALA A 20 -3.70 13.01 -64.81
CA ALA A 20 -2.56 13.30 -63.94
C ALA A 20 -2.84 14.37 -62.86
N VAL A 21 -4.02 15.02 -62.88
CA VAL A 21 -4.40 16.06 -61.91
C VAL A 21 -5.38 15.54 -60.83
N ILE A 22 -5.90 14.31 -60.98
CA ILE A 22 -6.75 13.63 -59.97
C ILE A 22 -5.94 12.62 -59.11
N LEU A 23 -4.62 12.54 -59.33
CA LEU A 23 -3.67 11.81 -58.47
C LEU A 23 -2.65 12.78 -57.86
N LEU A 24 -3.13 13.89 -57.31
CA LEU A 24 -2.37 14.59 -56.29
C LEU A 24 -2.28 13.65 -55.08
N PRO A 25 -1.08 13.17 -54.69
CA PRO A 25 -0.95 12.67 -53.34
C PRO A 25 -1.29 13.87 -52.45
N LEU A 26 -2.32 13.71 -51.63
CA LEU A 26 -2.40 14.47 -50.39
C LEU A 26 -1.08 14.17 -49.66
N ASN A 27 -0.08 15.00 -49.93
CA ASN A 27 1.08 15.23 -49.08
C ASN A 27 0.55 15.94 -47.82
N SER A 28 -0.33 15.25 -47.09
CA SER A 28 -0.36 15.33 -45.65
C SER A 28 0.96 14.77 -45.15
N ASN A 29 2.02 15.59 -45.28
CA ASN A 29 3.12 15.69 -44.33
C ASN A 29 2.54 16.15 -42.98
N ALA A 30 1.54 15.44 -42.46
CA ALA A 30 1.50 15.19 -41.05
C ALA A 30 2.80 14.43 -40.80
N GLN A 31 3.85 15.16 -40.43
CA GLN A 31 4.86 14.60 -39.55
C GLN A 31 4.08 13.85 -38.49
N ILE A 32 4.03 12.52 -38.61
CA ILE A 32 3.69 11.66 -37.50
C ILE A 32 4.77 12.05 -36.50
N LYS A 33 4.44 12.98 -35.60
CA LYS A 33 5.27 13.28 -34.44
C LYS A 33 5.45 11.91 -33.81
N GLN A 34 6.64 11.33 -33.98
CA GLN A 34 7.01 10.14 -33.24
C GLN A 34 6.78 10.52 -31.78
N ASP A 35 5.76 9.90 -31.16
CA ASP A 35 5.41 10.13 -29.78
C ASP A 35 6.66 9.79 -28.96
N HIS A 36 7.43 10.84 -28.62
CA HIS A 36 8.74 10.72 -28.01
C HIS A 36 8.63 9.79 -26.80
N LYS A 37 9.47 8.76 -26.78
CA LYS A 37 9.55 7.86 -25.63
C LYS A 37 10.04 8.68 -24.43
N PRO A 38 9.29 8.74 -23.32
CA PRO A 38 9.77 9.47 -22.15
C PRO A 38 11.02 8.76 -21.64
N LYS A 39 12.12 9.51 -21.52
CA LYS A 39 13.33 9.05 -20.84
C LYS A 39 13.19 9.38 -19.36
N LEU A 40 13.08 8.36 -18.52
CA LEU A 40 13.02 8.54 -17.08
C LEU A 40 14.43 8.63 -16.50
N SER A 41 14.61 9.55 -15.56
CA SER A 41 15.82 9.70 -14.76
C SER A 41 15.52 9.41 -13.30
N LYS A 42 16.54 8.99 -12.55
CA LYS A 42 16.46 8.86 -11.09
C LYS A 42 16.17 10.23 -10.47
N LEU A 43 15.05 10.34 -9.77
CA LEU A 43 14.63 11.54 -9.03
C LEU A 43 15.05 11.45 -7.56
N ILE A 44 14.94 10.24 -6.99
CA ILE A 44 15.33 9.93 -5.62
C ILE A 44 16.09 8.60 -5.66
N GLY A 45 17.17 8.50 -4.88
CA GLY A 45 17.85 7.25 -4.61
C GLY A 45 18.35 7.20 -3.17
N GLY A 46 18.70 6.00 -2.71
CA GLY A 46 19.29 5.82 -1.38
C GLY A 46 18.31 6.02 -0.22
N LEU A 47 17.01 5.80 -0.46
CA LEU A 47 16.04 5.75 0.65
C LEU A 47 16.40 4.62 1.62
N HIS A 48 16.00 4.77 2.89
CA HIS A 48 16.45 3.88 3.96
C HIS A 48 16.12 2.41 3.69
N TRP A 49 14.94 2.12 3.15
CA TRP A 49 14.53 0.78 2.77
C TRP A 49 14.72 0.53 1.28
N ALA A 50 14.86 -0.74 0.89
CA ALA A 50 15.28 -1.12 -0.45
C ALA A 50 14.24 -0.88 -1.54
N GLY A 51 12.94 -0.89 -1.24
CA GLY A 51 11.86 -0.82 -2.23
C GLY A 51 11.06 0.47 -2.19
N VAL A 52 10.64 0.97 -3.36
CA VAL A 52 9.60 2.00 -3.52
C VAL A 52 8.41 1.41 -4.25
N SER A 53 7.21 1.49 -3.67
CA SER A 53 5.97 0.98 -4.26
C SER A 53 4.74 1.76 -3.80
N ASN A 54 3.56 1.33 -4.26
CA ASN A 54 2.26 1.90 -3.91
C ASN A 54 2.19 3.40 -4.23
N LEU A 55 2.62 3.76 -5.44
CA LEU A 55 2.67 5.12 -5.93
C LEU A 55 1.25 5.64 -6.19
N ILE A 56 0.94 6.81 -5.67
CA ILE A 56 -0.37 7.45 -5.90
C ILE A 56 -0.24 8.98 -5.91
N GLY A 57 -0.88 9.62 -6.88
CA GLY A 57 -0.95 11.07 -6.95
C GLY A 57 -2.02 11.62 -6.01
N TYR A 58 -1.66 12.49 -5.07
CA TYR A 58 -2.60 13.06 -4.10
C TYR A 58 -2.18 14.47 -3.66
N ARG A 59 -3.14 15.41 -3.71
CA ARG A 59 -2.99 16.82 -3.31
C ARG A 59 -1.70 17.47 -3.82
N GLY A 60 -1.50 17.38 -5.14
CA GLY A 60 -0.37 18.02 -5.83
C GLY A 60 0.98 17.31 -5.69
N LYS A 61 1.03 16.19 -4.96
CA LYS A 61 2.26 15.41 -4.73
C LYS A 61 2.10 13.96 -5.16
N LEU A 62 3.22 13.32 -5.46
CA LEU A 62 3.28 11.88 -5.60
C LEU A 62 3.60 11.26 -4.24
N TRP A 63 2.74 10.38 -3.76
CA TRP A 63 2.94 9.65 -2.51
C TRP A 63 3.39 8.23 -2.81
N PHE A 64 4.19 7.65 -1.92
CA PHE A 64 4.69 6.29 -2.08
C PHE A 64 5.12 5.67 -0.74
N CYS A 65 5.17 4.35 -0.72
CA CYS A 65 5.72 3.54 0.35
C CYS A 65 7.20 3.24 0.06
N ASN A 66 8.08 3.44 1.05
CA ASN A 66 9.43 2.91 1.07
C ASN A 66 9.51 1.77 2.10
N SER A 67 9.79 0.54 1.65
CA SER A 67 9.67 -0.65 2.52
C SER A 67 10.72 -1.73 2.27
N VAL A 68 10.86 -2.64 3.23
CA VAL A 68 11.69 -3.85 3.11
C VAL A 68 10.90 -4.93 2.36
N LYS A 69 10.75 -4.77 1.04
CA LYS A 69 10.05 -5.73 0.20
C LYS A 69 10.68 -7.14 0.27
N PHE A 70 9.81 -8.16 0.29
CA PHE A 70 10.14 -9.60 0.14
C PHE A 70 10.96 -10.24 1.28
N VAL A 71 11.13 -9.57 2.42
CA VAL A 71 11.76 -10.14 3.62
C VAL A 71 10.77 -10.02 4.79
N ASN A 72 10.76 -10.97 5.73
CA ASN A 72 9.92 -10.94 6.95
C ASN A 72 10.34 -9.83 7.95
N HIS A 73 10.42 -8.59 7.48
CA HIS A 73 10.87 -7.42 8.22
C HIS A 73 9.76 -6.38 8.21
N ASN A 74 9.46 -5.73 9.35
CA ASN A 74 8.26 -4.92 9.52
C ASN A 74 8.62 -3.44 9.58
N SER A 75 9.02 -2.88 8.44
CA SER A 75 9.10 -1.43 8.33
C SER A 75 8.75 -0.97 6.93
N ALA A 76 7.81 -0.04 6.92
CA ALA A 76 7.41 0.72 5.77
C ALA A 76 7.28 2.19 6.21
N ASP A 77 7.66 3.09 5.33
CA ASP A 77 7.53 4.52 5.55
C ASP A 77 6.80 5.14 4.38
N LEU A 78 5.88 6.04 4.70
CA LEU A 78 5.20 6.83 3.71
C LEU A 78 5.99 8.11 3.46
N TYR A 79 6.16 8.42 2.18
CA TYR A 79 6.82 9.63 1.70
C TYR A 79 5.92 10.36 0.72
N SER A 80 6.14 11.66 0.58
CA SER A 80 5.62 12.46 -0.52
C SER A 80 6.76 13.09 -1.32
N PHE A 81 6.58 13.20 -2.62
CA PHE A 81 7.48 13.88 -3.56
C PHE A 81 6.71 14.99 -4.26
N ASP A 82 7.24 16.21 -4.17
CA ASP A 82 6.72 17.38 -4.87
C ASP A 82 7.36 17.46 -6.26
N PRO A 83 6.61 17.22 -7.35
CA PRO A 83 7.14 17.26 -8.71
C PRO A 83 7.49 18.68 -9.20
N GLY A 84 6.98 19.72 -8.54
CA GLY A 84 7.33 21.12 -8.83
C GLY A 84 8.69 21.49 -8.27
N THR A 85 8.98 21.12 -7.02
CA THR A 85 10.25 21.47 -6.37
C THR A 85 11.31 20.38 -6.47
N GLY A 86 10.92 19.14 -6.77
CA GLY A 86 11.78 17.95 -6.71
C GLY A 86 12.15 17.56 -5.29
N ARG A 87 11.35 17.98 -4.28
CA ARG A 87 11.66 17.71 -2.87
C ARG A 87 10.86 16.51 -2.38
N THR A 88 11.53 15.66 -1.62
CA THR A 88 10.92 14.53 -0.93
C THR A 88 10.72 14.88 0.53
N ARG A 89 9.62 14.41 1.13
CA ARG A 89 9.29 14.59 2.55
C ARG A 89 8.93 13.24 3.17
N TYR A 90 9.50 12.97 4.35
CA TYR A 90 9.08 11.88 5.21
C TYR A 90 7.73 12.20 5.85
N GLU A 91 6.74 11.33 5.67
CA GLU A 91 5.36 11.61 6.06
C GLU A 91 4.94 10.86 7.32
N LYS A 92 5.09 9.53 7.32
CA LYS A 92 4.56 8.67 8.38
C LYS A 92 5.33 7.35 8.45
N HIS A 93 5.64 6.87 9.65
CA HIS A 93 6.06 5.49 9.87
C HIS A 93 4.84 4.57 9.96
N ILE A 94 4.90 3.42 9.28
CA ILE A 94 3.97 2.30 9.42
C ILE A 94 4.77 1.02 9.68
N PHE A 95 4.49 0.35 10.80
CA PHE A 95 5.17 -0.91 11.15
C PHE A 95 4.59 -2.05 10.32
N SER A 96 5.01 -2.15 9.07
CA SER A 96 4.47 -3.11 8.13
C SER A 96 5.56 -3.72 7.27
N GLN A 97 5.37 -4.96 6.81
CA GLN A 97 6.30 -5.54 5.83
C GLN A 97 6.33 -4.73 4.55
N ASP A 98 5.15 -4.29 4.16
CA ASP A 98 4.91 -3.32 3.12
C ASP A 98 3.49 -2.80 3.29
N ALA A 99 3.19 -1.67 2.66
CA ALA A 99 1.81 -1.22 2.58
C ALA A 99 1.05 -1.92 1.44
N GLY A 100 -0.27 -1.99 1.55
CA GLY A 100 -1.14 -2.37 0.45
C GLY A 100 -1.39 -1.21 -0.52
N HIS A 101 -2.17 -1.49 -1.58
CA HIS A 101 -2.56 -0.51 -2.58
C HIS A 101 -3.50 0.56 -1.99
N PRO A 102 -3.08 1.84 -2.00
CA PRO A 102 -3.86 2.94 -1.45
C PRO A 102 -5.00 3.35 -2.37
N VAL A 103 -5.96 4.10 -1.84
CA VAL A 103 -7.05 4.68 -2.61
C VAL A 103 -7.35 6.10 -2.13
N ILE A 104 -7.84 6.93 -3.06
CA ILE A 104 -8.38 8.25 -2.74
C ILE A 104 -9.91 8.17 -2.79
N LYS A 105 -10.57 8.63 -1.73
CA LYS A 105 -12.02 8.76 -1.67
C LYS A 105 -12.40 10.04 -0.92
N ASP A 106 -13.35 10.80 -1.45
CA ASP A 106 -13.87 12.04 -0.83
C ASP A 106 -12.75 13.03 -0.48
N GLY A 107 -11.72 13.09 -1.34
CA GLY A 107 -10.54 13.93 -1.16
C GLY A 107 -9.60 13.53 -0.02
N LEU A 108 -9.79 12.35 0.58
CA LEU A 108 -8.89 11.74 1.55
C LEU A 108 -8.09 10.60 0.92
N LEU A 109 -6.87 10.39 1.41
CA LEU A 109 -6.00 9.29 1.02
C LEU A 109 -6.03 8.21 2.09
N TYR A 110 -6.41 6.99 1.71
CA TYR A 110 -6.49 5.80 2.55
C TYR A 110 -5.37 4.84 2.20
N TRP A 111 -4.61 4.42 3.20
CA TRP A 111 -3.43 3.59 3.03
C TRP A 111 -3.56 2.31 3.86
N PRO A 112 -3.84 1.16 3.23
CA PRO A 112 -3.93 -0.11 3.93
C PRO A 112 -2.55 -0.65 4.28
N PHE A 113 -2.44 -1.37 5.39
CA PHE A 113 -1.19 -2.01 5.81
C PHE A 113 -1.46 -3.18 6.76
N GLU A 114 -0.38 -3.83 7.19
CA GLU A 114 -0.34 -4.85 8.25
C GLU A 114 0.48 -4.31 9.41
N ASP A 115 -0.08 -4.21 10.61
CA ASP A 115 0.73 -4.21 11.82
C ASP A 115 0.80 -5.61 12.42
N SER A 116 1.84 -6.34 12.05
CA SER A 116 2.08 -7.71 12.52
C SER A 116 2.20 -7.86 14.04
N ARG A 117 2.36 -6.77 14.79
CA ARG A 117 2.27 -6.80 16.25
C ARG A 117 0.83 -7.07 16.67
N PHE A 118 -0.12 -6.38 16.06
CA PHE A 118 -1.54 -6.37 16.45
C PHE A 118 -2.46 -7.16 15.50
N SER A 119 -1.90 -7.75 14.42
CA SER A 119 -2.61 -8.48 13.37
C SER A 119 -3.03 -9.94 13.63
N PRO A 120 -3.00 -10.58 14.83
CA PRO A 120 -3.63 -11.89 14.94
C PRO A 120 -5.17 -11.88 14.75
N GLY A 121 -5.80 -10.73 14.40
CA GLY A 121 -7.16 -10.76 13.89
C GLY A 121 -7.83 -9.50 13.35
N HIS A 122 -7.10 -8.48 12.87
CA HIS A 122 -7.71 -7.24 12.36
C HIS A 122 -6.96 -6.69 11.13
N GLY A 123 -7.71 -6.14 10.18
CA GLY A 123 -7.14 -5.30 9.12
C GLY A 123 -6.98 -3.86 9.62
N GLU A 124 -6.13 -3.08 8.97
CA GLU A 124 -5.76 -1.73 9.41
C GLU A 124 -5.50 -0.83 8.22
N PHE A 125 -5.75 0.46 8.42
CA PHE A 125 -5.42 1.49 7.45
C PHE A 125 -5.16 2.82 8.14
N MET A 126 -4.32 3.64 7.51
CA MET A 126 -4.14 5.04 7.84
C MET A 126 -4.97 5.89 6.88
N VAL A 127 -5.55 6.99 7.34
CA VAL A 127 -6.22 7.98 6.48
C VAL A 127 -5.64 9.36 6.71
N THR A 128 -5.43 10.12 5.63
CA THR A 128 -4.87 11.47 5.68
C THR A 128 -5.57 12.47 4.76
N ASN A 129 -5.68 13.71 5.23
CA ASN A 129 -6.07 14.88 4.44
C ASN A 129 -4.83 15.59 3.81
N GLY A 130 -3.65 14.98 3.92
CA GLY A 130 -2.37 15.51 3.44
C GLY A 130 -1.53 16.20 4.52
N THR A 131 -2.11 16.50 5.69
CA THR A 131 -1.41 17.13 6.82
C THR A 131 -1.58 16.35 8.11
N GLU A 132 -2.79 15.85 8.38
CA GLU A 132 -3.16 15.09 9.56
C GLU A 132 -3.32 13.61 9.21
N TRP A 133 -3.21 12.75 10.21
CA TRP A 133 -3.29 11.30 10.06
C TRP A 133 -4.15 10.69 11.14
N ASN A 134 -5.07 9.80 10.73
CA ASN A 134 -5.81 8.96 11.65
C ASN A 134 -5.54 7.47 11.34
N TRP A 135 -5.26 6.71 12.39
CA TRP A 135 -5.19 5.26 12.33
C TRP A 135 -6.55 4.64 12.64
N HIS A 136 -7.01 3.74 11.77
CA HIS A 136 -8.27 3.02 11.89
C HIS A 136 -8.07 1.50 11.79
N LEU A 137 -8.96 0.78 12.47
CA LEU A 137 -9.05 -0.67 12.43
C LEU A 137 -10.20 -1.11 11.52
N ILE A 138 -10.09 -2.34 11.02
CA ILE A 138 -11.12 -3.07 10.29
C ILE A 138 -11.49 -4.28 11.16
N PRO A 139 -12.45 -4.14 12.10
CA PRO A 139 -12.70 -5.18 13.11
C PRO A 139 -13.34 -6.44 12.52
N LYS A 140 -14.08 -6.29 11.41
CA LYS A 140 -14.83 -7.38 10.77
C LYS A 140 -13.97 -8.11 9.75
N GLY A 141 -12.95 -8.79 10.23
CA GLY A 141 -12.07 -9.53 9.35
C GLY A 141 -10.83 -9.97 10.09
N ARG A 142 -10.70 -11.28 10.32
CA ARG A 142 -9.41 -11.81 10.73
C ARG A 142 -8.47 -11.55 9.56
N ALA A 143 -7.53 -10.62 9.71
CA ALA A 143 -6.55 -10.26 8.71
C ALA A 143 -5.16 -10.27 9.34
N PHE A 144 -4.18 -10.86 8.66
CA PHE A 144 -2.77 -10.56 8.81
C PHE A 144 -2.47 -9.24 8.10
N HIS A 145 -3.00 -9.07 6.88
CA HIS A 145 -2.70 -7.91 6.04
C HIS A 145 -3.94 -7.40 5.32
N THR A 146 -4.06 -6.07 5.23
CA THR A 146 -4.95 -5.39 4.29
C THR A 146 -4.13 -5.08 3.05
N HIS A 147 -4.35 -5.81 1.95
CA HIS A 147 -3.48 -5.72 0.76
C HIS A 147 -3.92 -4.63 -0.21
N VAL A 148 -5.21 -4.29 -0.24
CA VAL A 148 -5.75 -3.35 -1.21
C VAL A 148 -6.95 -2.62 -0.63
N MET A 149 -7.04 -1.33 -0.91
CA MET A 149 -8.27 -0.58 -0.76
C MET A 149 -8.73 -0.09 -2.13
N HIS A 150 -10.05 0.01 -2.29
CA HIS A 150 -10.68 0.49 -3.50
C HIS A 150 -11.92 1.30 -3.14
N ALA A 151 -12.36 2.18 -4.02
CA ALA A 151 -13.52 3.01 -3.76
C ALA A 151 -14.36 3.17 -5.02
N ASP A 152 -15.68 3.22 -4.82
CA ASP A 152 -16.62 3.79 -5.77
C ASP A 152 -17.23 5.07 -5.18
N ALA A 153 -18.22 5.65 -5.85
CA ALA A 153 -18.85 6.90 -5.41
C ALA A 153 -19.37 6.83 -3.96
N ASN A 154 -19.88 5.67 -3.53
CA ASN A 154 -20.61 5.53 -2.28
C ASN A 154 -19.86 4.69 -1.24
N ARG A 155 -18.88 3.89 -1.66
CA ARG A 155 -18.31 2.83 -0.82
C ARG A 155 -16.80 2.84 -0.84
N LEU A 156 -16.25 2.49 0.31
CA LEU A 156 -14.85 2.13 0.50
C LEU A 156 -14.77 0.62 0.72
N TYR A 157 -13.97 -0.06 -0.08
CA TYR A 157 -13.72 -1.50 0.02
C TYR A 157 -12.31 -1.74 0.54
N ALA A 158 -12.14 -2.80 1.34
CA ALA A 158 -10.83 -3.30 1.71
C ALA A 158 -10.75 -4.80 1.42
N GLY A 159 -9.71 -5.19 0.69
CA GLY A 159 -9.30 -6.57 0.46
C GLY A 159 -8.37 -6.99 1.57
N ILE A 160 -8.84 -7.92 2.39
CA ILE A 160 -8.11 -8.41 3.56
C ILE A 160 -7.71 -9.87 3.38
N SER A 161 -6.60 -10.22 4.01
CA SER A 161 -6.04 -11.57 4.02
C SER A 161 -5.72 -11.97 5.45
N ALA A 162 -6.22 -13.12 5.90
CA ALA A 162 -5.54 -13.93 6.92
C ALA A 162 -5.42 -15.37 6.42
N TRP A 163 -6.11 -16.30 7.10
CA TRP A 163 -6.40 -17.66 6.63
C TRP A 163 -7.43 -17.66 5.49
N VAL A 164 -8.31 -16.66 5.46
CA VAL A 164 -9.40 -16.56 4.48
C VAL A 164 -9.40 -15.15 3.91
N ALA A 165 -9.40 -15.05 2.59
CA ALA A 165 -9.57 -13.82 1.83
C ALA A 165 -10.99 -13.28 1.99
N LYS A 166 -11.12 -11.99 2.28
CA LYS A 166 -12.42 -11.32 2.37
C LYS A 166 -12.38 -9.95 1.72
N ILE A 167 -13.53 -9.52 1.25
CA ILE A 167 -13.79 -8.11 0.95
C ILE A 167 -14.72 -7.60 2.04
N VAL A 168 -14.35 -6.48 2.63
CA VAL A 168 -15.22 -5.72 3.53
C VAL A 168 -15.53 -4.37 2.90
N VAL A 169 -16.67 -3.81 3.28
CA VAL A 169 -17.16 -2.54 2.75
C VAL A 169 -17.55 -1.60 3.88
N SER A 170 -17.27 -0.32 3.68
CA SER A 170 -17.68 0.82 4.51
C SER A 170 -18.41 1.85 3.65
N GLU A 171 -19.46 2.44 4.21
CA GLU A 171 -20.27 3.51 3.61
C GLU A 171 -20.06 4.85 4.34
N ASP A 172 -19.16 4.89 5.32
CA ASP A 172 -18.95 5.99 6.27
C ASP A 172 -17.47 6.34 6.47
N GLY A 173 -16.69 6.28 5.39
CA GLY A 173 -15.28 6.68 5.40
C GLY A 173 -14.36 5.75 6.19
N GLY A 174 -14.71 4.48 6.32
CA GLY A 174 -13.95 3.47 7.06
C GLY A 174 -14.22 3.46 8.56
N THR A 175 -15.29 4.11 9.02
CA THR A 175 -15.70 4.11 10.44
C THR A 175 -16.33 2.77 10.81
N SER A 176 -17.28 2.28 10.02
CA SER A 176 -17.91 0.98 10.19
C SER A 176 -17.71 0.08 8.98
N TRP A 177 -17.64 -1.22 9.24
CA TRP A 177 -17.35 -2.23 8.23
C TRP A 177 -18.39 -3.34 8.24
N LYS A 178 -18.72 -3.86 7.06
CA LYS A 178 -19.57 -5.03 6.84
C LYS A 178 -18.84 -6.02 5.94
N LYS A 179 -19.01 -7.32 6.18
CA LYS A 179 -18.49 -8.35 5.28
C LYS A 179 -19.24 -8.25 3.96
N PHE A 180 -18.51 -8.10 2.86
CA PHE A 180 -19.06 -8.01 1.51
C PHE A 180 -18.88 -9.32 0.74
N TYR A 181 -17.72 -9.96 0.91
CA TYR A 181 -17.40 -11.25 0.31
C TYR A 181 -16.42 -12.04 1.19
N GLU A 182 -16.50 -13.37 1.11
CA GLU A 182 -15.58 -14.31 1.74
C GLU A 182 -15.24 -15.42 0.74
N TYR A 183 -13.95 -15.57 0.43
CA TYR A 183 -13.49 -16.59 -0.51
C TYR A 183 -13.54 -17.98 0.15
N PRO A 184 -14.03 -19.02 -0.55
CA PRO A 184 -14.13 -20.38 -0.01
C PRO A 184 -12.74 -21.01 0.15
N THR A 185 -12.07 -20.69 1.24
CA THR A 185 -10.70 -21.14 1.52
C THR A 185 -10.75 -22.45 2.29
N PRO A 186 -10.13 -23.54 1.80
CA PRO A 186 -10.08 -24.80 2.53
C PRO A 186 -9.35 -24.66 3.88
N ASP A 187 -9.68 -25.55 4.80
CA ASP A 187 -9.04 -25.60 6.11
C ASP A 187 -7.52 -25.79 6.00
N GLY A 188 -6.78 -25.09 6.86
CA GLY A 188 -5.32 -25.12 6.87
C GLY A 188 -4.65 -24.41 5.68
N ARG A 189 -5.41 -23.76 4.80
CA ARG A 189 -4.89 -22.98 3.67
C ARG A 189 -5.00 -21.47 3.92
N VAL A 190 -4.37 -20.70 3.03
CA VAL A 190 -4.30 -19.24 3.06
C VAL A 190 -4.66 -18.69 1.68
N SER A 191 -5.62 -17.78 1.64
CA SER A 191 -5.99 -17.01 0.46
C SER A 191 -5.92 -15.51 0.73
N ARG A 192 -5.81 -14.71 -0.34
CA ARG A 192 -5.72 -13.24 -0.26
C ARG A 192 -6.61 -12.58 -1.31
N ILE A 193 -7.21 -11.43 -0.99
CA ILE A 193 -7.65 -10.45 -1.99
C ILE A 193 -6.52 -9.45 -2.12
N THR A 194 -5.85 -9.39 -3.27
CA THR A 194 -4.67 -8.55 -3.50
C THR A 194 -4.91 -7.40 -4.45
N ALA A 195 -5.90 -7.51 -5.35
CA ALA A 195 -6.28 -6.44 -6.26
C ALA A 195 -7.79 -6.25 -6.32
N MET A 196 -8.22 -5.02 -6.60
CA MET A 196 -9.62 -4.68 -6.85
C MET A 196 -9.70 -3.59 -7.91
N ALA A 197 -10.71 -3.67 -8.77
CA ALA A 197 -10.99 -2.64 -9.77
C ALA A 197 -12.48 -2.56 -10.09
N HIS A 198 -12.97 -1.37 -10.44
CA HIS A 198 -14.33 -1.16 -10.90
C HIS A 198 -14.36 -0.89 -12.40
N MET A 199 -15.19 -1.61 -13.13
CA MET A 199 -15.40 -1.42 -14.57
C MET A 199 -16.88 -1.57 -14.90
N ASN A 200 -17.47 -0.54 -15.51
CA ASN A 200 -18.88 -0.51 -15.95
C ASN A 200 -19.88 -0.89 -14.84
N GLY A 201 -19.67 -0.40 -13.62
CA GLY A 201 -20.57 -0.69 -12.48
C GLY A 201 -20.28 -2.02 -11.78
N THR A 202 -19.36 -2.85 -12.31
CA THR A 202 -19.01 -4.15 -11.73
C THR A 202 -17.68 -4.08 -10.98
N LEU A 203 -17.68 -4.58 -9.74
CA LEU A 203 -16.45 -4.76 -8.95
C LEU A 203 -15.79 -6.08 -9.32
N PHE A 204 -14.51 -6.01 -9.63
CA PHE A 204 -13.63 -7.15 -9.88
C PHE A 204 -12.64 -7.29 -8.73
N ALA A 205 -12.27 -8.53 -8.42
CA ALA A 205 -11.32 -8.84 -7.36
C ALA A 205 -10.32 -9.89 -7.82
N GLY A 206 -9.03 -9.58 -7.67
CA GLY A 206 -7.92 -10.50 -7.83
C GLY A 206 -7.71 -11.30 -6.56
N VAL A 207 -7.55 -12.61 -6.71
CA VAL A 207 -7.34 -13.57 -5.62
C VAL A 207 -5.93 -14.15 -5.73
N THR A 208 -5.27 -14.39 -4.60
CA THR A 208 -4.02 -15.14 -4.53
C THR A 208 -4.21 -16.41 -3.70
N THR A 209 -3.93 -17.58 -4.29
CA THR A 209 -3.91 -18.88 -3.61
C THR A 209 -2.78 -19.76 -4.13
N TRP A 210 -1.66 -19.81 -3.41
CA TRP A 210 -0.50 -20.62 -3.81
C TRP A 210 -0.73 -22.13 -3.73
N TYR A 211 -1.75 -22.57 -2.99
CA TYR A 211 -2.07 -23.98 -2.79
C TYR A 211 -2.94 -24.58 -3.90
N ASP A 212 -3.54 -23.75 -4.75
CA ASP A 212 -4.46 -24.17 -5.80
C ASP A 212 -4.27 -23.29 -7.04
N LYS A 213 -3.75 -23.91 -8.10
CA LYS A 213 -3.56 -23.29 -9.43
C LYS A 213 -4.60 -23.73 -10.46
N THR A 214 -5.61 -24.51 -10.04
CA THR A 214 -6.56 -25.17 -10.96
C THR A 214 -7.82 -24.34 -11.22
N GLN A 215 -8.05 -23.30 -10.41
CA GLN A 215 -9.23 -22.43 -10.51
C GLN A 215 -8.86 -21.03 -11.04
N PRO A 216 -9.79 -20.32 -11.71
CA PRO A 216 -9.59 -18.92 -12.06
C PRO A 216 -9.45 -18.04 -10.82
N LYS A 217 -8.57 -17.04 -10.90
CA LYS A 217 -8.25 -16.13 -9.78
C LYS A 217 -8.70 -14.68 -9.99
N LEU A 218 -9.43 -14.41 -11.07
CA LEU A 218 -10.17 -13.17 -11.24
C LEU A 218 -11.65 -13.41 -11.01
N LEU A 219 -12.21 -12.71 -10.03
CA LEU A 219 -13.63 -12.74 -9.70
C LEU A 219 -14.31 -11.46 -10.16
N MET A 220 -15.59 -11.56 -10.52
CA MET A 220 -16.46 -10.42 -10.77
C MET A 220 -17.72 -10.51 -9.91
N ARG A 221 -18.21 -9.35 -9.49
CA ARG A 221 -19.49 -9.23 -8.82
C ARG A 221 -20.63 -9.44 -9.83
N SER A 222 -21.49 -10.42 -9.57
CA SER A 222 -22.73 -10.64 -10.32
C SER A 222 -23.90 -10.62 -9.34
N GLY A 223 -24.70 -9.55 -9.38
CA GLY A 223 -25.75 -9.32 -8.41
C GLY A 223 -25.22 -9.35 -6.96
N ASN A 224 -25.68 -10.33 -6.18
CA ASN A 224 -25.32 -10.50 -4.78
C ASN A 224 -24.17 -11.48 -4.52
N GLU A 225 -23.51 -11.98 -5.56
CA GLU A 225 -22.44 -12.98 -5.45
C GLU A 225 -21.17 -12.56 -6.20
N PHE A 226 -20.04 -13.19 -5.84
CA PHE A 226 -18.83 -13.13 -6.65
C PHE A 226 -18.69 -14.47 -7.37
N ALA A 227 -18.43 -14.40 -8.67
CA ALA A 227 -18.19 -15.56 -9.51
C ALA A 227 -16.89 -15.37 -10.31
N PRO A 228 -16.23 -16.46 -10.74
CA PRO A 228 -15.13 -16.37 -11.70
C PRO A 228 -15.54 -15.60 -12.96
N VAL A 229 -14.64 -14.75 -13.47
CA VAL A 229 -14.87 -14.09 -14.76
C VAL A 229 -14.95 -15.13 -15.88
N PRO A 230 -15.98 -15.08 -16.75
CA PRO A 230 -16.11 -16.01 -17.87
C PRO A 230 -14.86 -16.05 -18.76
N GLY A 231 -14.35 -17.26 -18.99
CA GLY A 231 -13.17 -17.49 -19.83
C GLY A 231 -11.83 -17.04 -19.23
N TRP A 232 -11.81 -16.58 -17.97
CA TRP A 232 -10.54 -16.30 -17.29
C TRP A 232 -9.77 -17.59 -17.01
N PRO A 233 -8.47 -17.67 -17.31
CA PRO A 233 -7.69 -18.88 -17.11
C PRO A 233 -7.50 -19.21 -15.63
N ALA A 234 -7.22 -20.49 -15.35
CA ALA A 234 -6.75 -20.92 -14.04
C ALA A 234 -5.36 -20.35 -13.72
N GLY A 235 -5.05 -20.18 -12.43
CA GLY A 235 -3.77 -19.64 -11.98
C GLY A 235 -3.61 -19.65 -10.47
N ALA A 236 -2.44 -19.21 -10.00
CA ALA A 236 -2.10 -19.05 -8.59
C ALA A 236 -2.52 -17.68 -8.05
N SER A 237 -2.40 -16.63 -8.87
CA SER A 237 -2.73 -15.26 -8.44
C SER A 237 -3.15 -14.33 -9.57
N VAL A 238 -3.91 -13.31 -9.17
CA VAL A 238 -4.09 -12.05 -9.89
C VAL A 238 -3.85 -10.93 -8.88
N ASP A 239 -2.68 -10.30 -8.96
CA ASP A 239 -2.21 -9.36 -7.93
C ASP A 239 -2.32 -7.89 -8.34
N GLU A 240 -2.64 -7.61 -9.60
CA GLU A 240 -2.74 -6.25 -10.13
C GLU A 240 -3.85 -6.14 -11.17
N LEU A 241 -4.56 -5.00 -11.14
CA LEU A 241 -5.69 -4.74 -12.02
C LEU A 241 -5.68 -3.31 -12.55
N ALA A 242 -5.88 -3.15 -13.85
CA ALA A 242 -6.05 -1.83 -14.47
C ALA A 242 -7.16 -1.82 -15.52
N VAL A 243 -7.99 -0.78 -15.50
CA VAL A 243 -9.04 -0.59 -16.50
C VAL A 243 -8.58 0.40 -17.57
N TYR A 244 -8.52 -0.04 -18.82
CA TYR A 244 -8.10 0.78 -19.94
C TYR A 244 -8.96 0.53 -21.17
N LYS A 245 -9.55 1.59 -21.73
CA LYS A 245 -10.37 1.54 -22.95
C LYS A 245 -11.47 0.46 -22.92
N GLY A 246 -12.18 0.35 -21.80
CA GLY A 246 -13.28 -0.61 -21.63
C GLY A 246 -12.87 -2.06 -21.39
N TRP A 247 -11.59 -2.31 -21.14
CA TRP A 247 -11.04 -3.61 -20.78
C TRP A 247 -10.34 -3.55 -19.43
N LEU A 248 -10.51 -4.59 -18.63
CA LEU A 248 -9.76 -4.84 -17.41
C LEU A 248 -8.57 -5.74 -17.75
N TYR A 249 -7.36 -5.29 -17.43
CA TYR A 249 -6.10 -5.98 -17.63
C TYR A 249 -5.60 -6.54 -16.31
N ALA A 250 -5.04 -7.75 -16.38
CA ALA A 250 -4.39 -8.39 -15.24
C ALA A 250 -3.33 -9.39 -15.70
N ALA A 251 -2.25 -9.51 -14.92
CA ALA A 251 -1.36 -10.65 -15.04
C ALA A 251 -1.91 -11.82 -14.22
N ASN A 252 -1.99 -12.99 -14.86
CA ASN A 252 -2.40 -14.23 -14.23
C ASN A 252 -1.15 -15.10 -14.05
N GLU A 253 -0.77 -15.39 -12.81
CA GLU A 253 0.37 -16.26 -12.53
C GLU A 253 -0.05 -17.72 -12.73
N GLY A 254 0.41 -18.37 -13.79
CA GLY A 254 0.08 -19.75 -14.11
C GLY A 254 0.94 -20.79 -13.37
N THR A 255 0.89 -22.04 -13.88
CA THR A 255 1.78 -23.12 -13.43
C THR A 255 3.20 -22.95 -13.96
N GLU A 256 3.35 -22.46 -15.19
CA GLU A 256 4.64 -22.37 -15.90
C GLU A 256 5.10 -20.92 -16.12
N GLU A 257 4.17 -20.00 -16.41
CA GLU A 257 4.47 -18.61 -16.69
C GLU A 257 3.39 -17.65 -16.17
N SER A 258 3.76 -16.39 -15.98
CA SER A 258 2.80 -15.30 -15.79
C SER A 258 2.41 -14.71 -17.13
N VAL A 259 1.11 -14.65 -17.41
CA VAL A 259 0.59 -14.22 -18.70
C VAL A 259 -0.34 -13.03 -18.52
N LEU A 260 -0.24 -12.04 -19.42
CA LEU A 260 -1.17 -10.92 -19.46
C LEU A 260 -2.48 -11.33 -20.15
N TRP A 261 -3.59 -11.02 -19.49
CA TRP A 261 -4.94 -11.23 -20.00
C TRP A 261 -5.75 -9.95 -19.86
N ARG A 262 -6.82 -9.86 -20.66
CA ARG A 262 -7.82 -8.80 -20.52
C ARG A 262 -9.24 -9.34 -20.64
N THR A 263 -10.17 -8.67 -19.98
CA THR A 263 -11.60 -8.98 -20.06
C THR A 263 -12.45 -7.72 -20.12
N ASN A 264 -13.58 -7.76 -20.81
CA ASN A 264 -14.61 -6.71 -20.71
C ASN A 264 -15.81 -7.17 -19.85
N GLY A 265 -15.65 -8.28 -19.11
CA GLY A 265 -16.70 -8.94 -18.33
C GLY A 265 -17.54 -9.95 -19.12
N LYS A 266 -17.46 -9.95 -20.45
CA LYS A 266 -18.15 -10.92 -21.33
C LYS A 266 -17.18 -11.77 -22.16
N LYS A 267 -16.13 -11.13 -22.69
CA LYS A 267 -15.07 -11.73 -23.48
C LYS A 267 -13.76 -11.61 -22.73
N THR A 268 -12.99 -12.68 -22.73
CA THR A 268 -11.65 -12.75 -22.14
C THR A 268 -10.64 -13.14 -23.22
N GLU A 269 -9.51 -12.44 -23.26
CA GLU A 269 -8.49 -12.58 -24.30
C GLU A 269 -7.09 -12.57 -23.69
N ARG A 270 -6.22 -13.43 -24.21
CA ARG A 270 -4.78 -13.36 -23.95
C ARG A 270 -4.21 -12.14 -24.68
N VAL A 271 -3.31 -11.43 -24.03
CA VAL A 271 -2.60 -10.29 -24.62
C VAL A 271 -1.15 -10.69 -24.92
N GLY A 272 -0.62 -10.26 -26.06
CA GLY A 272 0.80 -10.44 -26.39
C GLY A 272 1.66 -9.39 -25.66
N GLY A 273 2.63 -9.81 -24.86
CA GLY A 273 3.52 -8.93 -24.09
C GLY A 273 2.98 -8.52 -22.71
N PRO A 274 3.63 -7.58 -21.98
CA PRO A 274 5.07 -7.33 -22.01
C PRO A 274 5.89 -8.56 -21.58
N SER A 275 7.19 -8.59 -21.87
CA SER A 275 8.00 -9.77 -21.51
C SER A 275 8.39 -9.78 -20.02
N GLY A 276 8.23 -10.93 -19.36
CA GLY A 276 8.53 -11.12 -17.94
C GLY A 276 7.30 -10.96 -17.04
N LEU A 277 7.52 -11.04 -15.72
CA LEU A 277 6.46 -10.89 -14.71
C LEU A 277 6.03 -9.43 -14.64
N VAL A 278 4.76 -9.15 -14.96
CA VAL A 278 4.18 -7.83 -14.74
C VAL A 278 3.98 -7.61 -13.25
N ASN A 279 4.57 -6.54 -12.72
CA ASN A 279 4.54 -6.21 -11.31
C ASN A 279 3.48 -5.15 -10.98
N ALA A 280 3.16 -4.24 -11.91
CA ALA A 280 2.17 -3.18 -11.72
C ALA A 280 1.72 -2.57 -13.05
N PHE A 281 0.58 -1.89 -13.02
CA PHE A 281 0.02 -1.12 -14.13
C PHE A 281 -0.25 0.32 -13.73
N ALA A 282 -0.21 1.22 -14.72
CA ALA A 282 -0.77 2.57 -14.56
C ALA A 282 -1.49 3.00 -15.83
N VAL A 283 -2.58 3.75 -15.67
CA VAL A 283 -3.37 4.24 -16.79
C VAL A 283 -3.13 5.73 -16.94
N GLY A 284 -2.66 6.15 -18.12
CA GLY A 284 -2.65 7.54 -18.54
C GLY A 284 -3.62 7.78 -19.71
N ASP A 285 -3.81 9.04 -20.08
CA ASP A 285 -4.79 9.45 -21.11
C ASP A 285 -4.61 8.72 -22.45
N LYS A 286 -3.35 8.44 -22.82
CA LYS A 286 -2.99 7.89 -24.13
C LYS A 286 -2.51 6.45 -24.11
N PHE A 287 -2.03 5.98 -22.95
CA PHE A 287 -1.30 4.74 -22.84
C PHE A 287 -1.65 4.02 -21.54
N LEU A 288 -1.77 2.70 -21.65
CA LEU A 288 -1.60 1.80 -20.53
C LEU A 288 -0.10 1.55 -20.33
N TRP A 289 0.37 1.73 -19.11
CA TRP A 289 1.75 1.49 -18.70
C TRP A 289 1.82 0.22 -17.87
N ALA A 290 2.94 -0.49 -17.98
CA ALA A 290 3.24 -1.62 -17.13
C ALA A 290 4.72 -1.64 -16.80
N VAL A 291 5.05 -2.18 -15.64
CA VAL A 291 6.43 -2.53 -15.31
C VAL A 291 6.56 -4.03 -15.21
N THR A 292 7.62 -4.57 -15.83
CA THR A 292 7.98 -5.97 -15.66
C THR A 292 9.26 -6.09 -14.84
N ALA A 293 9.35 -7.16 -14.07
CA ALA A 293 10.45 -7.44 -13.19
C ALA A 293 11.12 -8.78 -13.50
N ARG A 294 12.44 -8.80 -13.32
CA ARG A 294 13.27 -10.00 -13.21
C ARG A 294 14.23 -9.80 -12.03
N LYS A 295 14.96 -10.84 -11.63
CA LYS A 295 15.93 -10.71 -10.54
C LYS A 295 16.99 -9.67 -10.92
N GLY A 296 17.05 -8.56 -10.17
CA GLY A 296 18.02 -7.47 -10.36
C GLY A 296 17.82 -6.60 -11.61
N SER A 297 16.69 -6.70 -12.32
CA SER A 297 16.40 -5.87 -13.49
C SER A 297 14.91 -5.79 -13.80
N GLY A 298 14.54 -4.96 -14.77
CA GLY A 298 13.20 -4.94 -15.33
C GLY A 298 13.04 -3.89 -16.40
N ALA A 299 11.81 -3.65 -16.83
CA ALA A 299 11.52 -2.68 -17.88
C ALA A 299 10.17 -1.98 -17.67
N LEU A 300 10.11 -0.74 -18.13
CA LEU A 300 8.89 0.02 -18.34
C LEU A 300 8.39 -0.21 -19.77
N TRP A 301 7.11 -0.52 -19.87
CA TRP A 301 6.41 -0.76 -21.12
C TRP A 301 5.22 0.19 -21.24
N ARG A 302 4.81 0.47 -22.47
CA ARG A 302 3.54 1.16 -22.74
C ARG A 302 2.78 0.49 -23.88
N SER A 303 1.47 0.66 -23.88
CA SER A 303 0.59 0.22 -24.95
C SER A 303 -0.50 1.25 -25.22
N LYS A 304 -0.67 1.62 -26.50
CA LYS A 304 -1.70 2.57 -26.92
C LYS A 304 -3.08 1.93 -27.03
N ASP A 305 -3.15 0.67 -27.43
CA ASP A 305 -4.38 -0.10 -27.66
C ASP A 305 -4.64 -1.19 -26.61
N GLY A 306 -3.66 -1.41 -25.71
CA GLY A 306 -3.66 -2.49 -24.72
C GLY A 306 -3.30 -3.86 -25.30
N LEU A 307 -2.95 -3.94 -26.60
CA LEU A 307 -2.59 -5.19 -27.28
C LEU A 307 -1.12 -5.20 -27.69
N LEU A 308 -0.65 -4.13 -28.29
CA LEU A 308 0.72 -3.98 -28.75
C LEU A 308 1.52 -3.23 -27.69
N TRP A 309 2.53 -3.91 -27.15
CA TRP A 309 3.39 -3.37 -26.10
C TRP A 309 4.75 -2.98 -26.66
N GLU A 310 5.19 -1.78 -26.32
CA GLU A 310 6.54 -1.31 -26.64
C GLU A 310 7.34 -1.12 -25.35
N GLU A 311 8.59 -1.60 -25.36
CA GLU A 311 9.54 -1.31 -24.31
C GLU A 311 9.96 0.17 -24.42
N VAL A 312 9.87 0.88 -23.30
CA VAL A 312 10.21 2.30 -23.20
C VAL A 312 11.58 2.48 -22.59
N GLN A 313 11.87 1.75 -21.50
CA GLN A 313 13.11 1.87 -20.76
C GLN A 313 13.42 0.59 -19.98
N LYS A 314 14.68 0.17 -20.00
CA LYS A 314 15.19 -0.87 -19.11
C LYS A 314 15.77 -0.26 -17.83
N PHE A 315 15.67 -1.00 -16.75
CA PHE A 315 16.29 -0.68 -15.48
C PHE A 315 17.29 -1.78 -15.14
N GLU A 316 18.57 -1.44 -15.22
CA GLU A 316 19.67 -2.33 -14.87
C GLU A 316 19.97 -2.22 -13.38
N HIS A 317 20.27 -3.35 -12.73
CA HIS A 317 20.62 -3.43 -11.31
C HIS A 317 19.53 -2.98 -10.32
N ALA A 318 18.30 -2.76 -10.79
CA ALA A 318 17.16 -2.41 -9.96
C ALA A 318 15.88 -3.04 -10.52
N ARG A 319 15.04 -3.56 -9.63
CA ARG A 319 13.77 -4.23 -9.99
C ARG A 319 12.63 -3.23 -9.90
N PRO A 320 11.92 -2.89 -10.98
CA PRO A 320 10.68 -2.12 -10.93
C PRO A 320 9.64 -2.83 -10.07
N LEU A 321 9.06 -2.11 -9.12
CA LEU A 321 8.02 -2.61 -8.24
C LEU A 321 6.66 -2.06 -8.63
N ASP A 322 6.61 -0.79 -9.02
CA ASP A 322 5.34 -0.11 -9.23
C ASP A 322 5.50 1.06 -10.22
N VAL A 323 4.39 1.47 -10.83
CA VAL A 323 4.31 2.57 -11.80
C VAL A 323 3.06 3.40 -11.53
N ALA A 324 3.17 4.72 -11.66
CA ALA A 324 2.02 5.63 -11.59
C ALA A 324 2.09 6.68 -12.70
N VAL A 325 0.91 7.09 -13.17
CA VAL A 325 0.74 8.30 -13.97
C VAL A 325 0.14 9.38 -13.08
N PHE A 326 0.83 10.50 -12.92
CA PHE A 326 0.36 11.63 -12.13
C PHE A 326 0.65 12.95 -12.84
N ASP A 327 -0.39 13.77 -13.06
CA ASP A 327 -0.34 15.01 -13.85
C ASP A 327 0.38 14.84 -15.22
N ALA A 328 -0.01 13.78 -15.93
CA ALA A 328 0.56 13.36 -17.21
C ALA A 328 2.07 13.02 -17.20
N GLN A 329 2.66 12.86 -16.01
CA GLN A 329 4.03 12.38 -15.83
C GLN A 329 4.04 10.93 -15.36
N ILE A 330 5.06 10.19 -15.78
CA ILE A 330 5.24 8.78 -15.43
C ILE A 330 6.27 8.70 -14.31
N TYR A 331 5.95 7.92 -13.29
CA TYR A 331 6.83 7.61 -12.17
C TYR A 331 6.95 6.11 -12.00
N VAL A 332 8.15 5.64 -11.65
CA VAL A 332 8.43 4.23 -11.40
C VAL A 332 9.16 4.11 -10.08
N GLY A 333 8.63 3.26 -9.19
CA GLY A 333 9.28 2.86 -7.95
C GLY A 333 10.10 1.59 -8.15
N LEU A 334 11.32 1.56 -7.62
CA LEU A 334 12.24 0.44 -7.80
C LEU A 334 12.75 -0.12 -6.47
N LEU A 335 13.08 -1.40 -6.50
CA LEU A 335 13.86 -2.12 -5.51
C LEU A 335 15.34 -2.12 -5.92
N SER A 336 16.21 -1.65 -5.03
CA SER A 336 17.66 -1.59 -5.25
C SER A 336 18.42 -1.92 -3.97
N GLU A 337 19.61 -2.53 -4.12
CA GLU A 337 20.50 -2.86 -3.00
C GLU A 337 21.05 -1.61 -2.30
N LYS A 338 21.07 -0.47 -2.99
CA LYS A 338 21.55 0.81 -2.45
C LYS A 338 20.46 1.60 -1.71
N GLY A 339 19.27 1.02 -1.54
CA GLY A 339 18.09 1.73 -1.05
C GLY A 339 17.11 2.06 -2.18
N GLY A 340 15.86 2.31 -1.80
CA GLY A 340 14.74 2.50 -2.70
C GLY A 340 14.93 3.70 -3.63
N GLU A 341 14.43 3.57 -4.85
CA GLU A 341 14.59 4.58 -5.89
C GLU A 341 13.26 4.98 -6.49
N LEU A 342 13.10 6.28 -6.72
CA LEU A 342 11.99 6.85 -7.50
C LEU A 342 12.57 7.41 -8.80
N TRP A 343 12.00 6.97 -9.92
CA TRP A 343 12.34 7.44 -11.25
C TRP A 343 11.15 8.15 -11.87
N GLY A 344 11.42 9.15 -12.70
CA GLY A 344 10.38 9.88 -13.42
C GLY A 344 10.96 10.86 -14.42
N THR A 345 10.11 11.70 -15.02
CA THR A 345 10.58 12.72 -15.95
C THR A 345 11.30 13.84 -15.21
N ALA A 346 12.46 14.27 -15.73
CA ALA A 346 13.24 15.36 -15.13
C ALA A 346 12.52 16.73 -15.17
N LYS A 347 11.51 16.87 -16.03
CA LYS A 347 10.74 18.11 -16.18
C LYS A 347 9.96 18.38 -14.89
N ARG A 348 10.36 19.43 -14.17
CA ARG A 348 9.65 19.87 -12.98
C ARG A 348 8.36 20.57 -13.38
N ARG A 349 7.27 20.21 -12.71
CA ARG A 349 5.96 20.82 -12.91
C ARG A 349 5.19 20.78 -11.61
N ALA A 350 4.84 21.98 -11.12
CA ALA A 350 3.95 22.09 -9.99
C ALA A 350 2.54 21.63 -10.40
N VAL A 351 1.95 20.77 -9.58
CA VAL A 351 0.60 20.26 -9.78
C VAL A 351 -0.35 21.06 -8.91
N LYS A 352 -1.35 21.68 -9.54
CA LYS A 352 -2.39 22.41 -8.80
C LYS A 352 -3.30 21.42 -8.08
N PHE A 353 -3.73 21.78 -6.88
CA PHE A 353 -4.72 21.03 -6.12
C PHE A 353 -5.54 22.01 -5.28
N ASP A 354 -6.70 21.56 -4.81
CA ASP A 354 -7.53 22.33 -3.89
C ASP A 354 -6.95 22.23 -2.47
N PRO A 355 -6.50 23.34 -1.86
CA PRO A 355 -5.98 23.34 -0.51
C PRO A 355 -7.08 23.22 0.56
N ALA A 356 -8.36 23.24 0.19
CA ALA A 356 -9.47 23.17 1.13
C ALA A 356 -9.26 22.04 2.16
N PRO A 357 -9.46 22.34 3.45
CA PRO A 357 -9.30 21.36 4.51
C PRO A 357 -10.42 20.32 4.41
N ILE A 358 -10.05 19.06 4.56
CA ILE A 358 -10.98 17.94 4.57
C ILE A 358 -10.87 17.28 5.93
N ALA A 359 -11.99 17.18 6.63
CA ALA A 359 -12.03 16.54 7.94
C ALA A 359 -11.76 15.05 7.80
N LEU A 360 -10.92 14.51 8.69
CA LEU A 360 -10.72 13.06 8.79
C LEU A 360 -11.99 12.39 9.34
N PRO A 361 -12.30 11.15 8.93
CA PRO A 361 -13.41 10.41 9.49
C PRO A 361 -13.22 10.26 11.00
N PRO A 362 -14.31 10.35 11.78
CA PRO A 362 -14.24 10.13 13.22
C PRO A 362 -13.86 8.68 13.49
N LYS A 363 -13.20 8.44 14.60
CA LYS A 363 -12.96 7.07 15.06
C LYS A 363 -14.20 6.52 15.78
N VAL A 364 -14.37 5.20 15.77
CA VAL A 364 -15.52 4.50 16.40
C VAL A 364 -15.48 4.69 17.92
N LYS A 365 -16.65 4.92 18.52
CA LYS A 365 -16.86 4.91 19.98
C LYS A 365 -17.71 3.71 20.35
N ILE A 366 -17.32 2.96 21.38
CA ILE A 366 -18.17 1.89 21.93
C ILE A 366 -18.99 2.41 23.13
N PRO A 367 -20.18 1.85 23.39
CA PRO A 367 -20.98 2.20 24.56
C PRO A 367 -20.24 1.94 25.89
N ALA A 368 -20.45 2.81 26.88
CA ALA A 368 -19.78 2.70 28.18
C ALA A 368 -20.03 1.36 28.90
N ALA A 369 -21.24 0.81 28.81
CA ALA A 369 -21.57 -0.49 29.40
C ALA A 369 -20.73 -1.64 28.79
N GLU A 370 -20.44 -1.58 27.48
CA GLU A 370 -19.58 -2.57 26.82
C GLU A 370 -18.12 -2.43 27.27
N VAL A 371 -17.65 -1.19 27.50
CA VAL A 371 -16.32 -0.92 28.07
C VAL A 371 -16.18 -1.59 29.43
N GLU A 372 -17.16 -1.42 30.32
CA GLU A 372 -17.10 -1.97 31.68
C GLU A 372 -17.06 -3.50 31.70
N VAL A 373 -17.88 -4.16 30.87
CA VAL A 373 -17.87 -5.62 30.72
C VAL A 373 -16.51 -6.10 30.22
N ALA A 374 -15.97 -5.42 29.20
CA ALA A 374 -14.68 -5.76 28.64
C ALA A 374 -13.51 -5.54 29.61
N LEU A 375 -13.56 -4.50 30.45
CA LEU A 375 -12.56 -4.27 31.49
C LEU A 375 -12.58 -5.35 32.58
N LYS A 376 -13.78 -5.77 33.03
CA LYS A 376 -13.91 -6.90 33.97
C LYS A 376 -13.36 -8.20 33.40
N GLN A 377 -13.62 -8.44 32.11
CA GLN A 377 -13.05 -9.58 31.40
C GLN A 377 -11.53 -9.50 31.30
N LEU A 378 -10.99 -8.30 31.03
CA LEU A 378 -9.54 -8.07 31.01
C LEU A 378 -8.92 -8.39 32.38
N ASP A 379 -9.48 -7.88 33.48
CA ASP A 379 -8.98 -8.13 34.83
C ASP A 379 -8.93 -9.62 35.15
N THR A 380 -9.98 -10.35 34.77
CA THR A 380 -10.06 -11.80 34.94
C THR A 380 -8.97 -12.54 34.16
N VAL A 381 -8.60 -12.05 32.97
CA VAL A 381 -7.54 -12.66 32.16
C VAL A 381 -6.16 -12.30 32.71
N LEU A 382 -5.95 -11.05 33.14
CA LEU A 382 -4.67 -10.59 33.69
C LEU A 382 -4.31 -11.27 35.01
N SER A 383 -5.29 -11.75 35.79
CA SER A 383 -5.04 -12.42 37.07
C SER A 383 -4.65 -13.91 36.97
N ASP A 384 -4.81 -14.56 35.81
CA ASP A 384 -4.69 -16.02 35.67
C ASP A 384 -3.88 -16.42 34.42
N THR A 385 -2.68 -16.97 34.63
CA THR A 385 -1.76 -17.37 33.55
C THR A 385 -2.39 -18.33 32.53
N THR A 386 -3.35 -19.16 32.95
CA THR A 386 -4.02 -20.14 32.08
C THR A 386 -4.92 -19.46 31.04
N ARG A 387 -5.35 -18.22 31.32
CA ARG A 387 -6.26 -17.43 30.49
C ARG A 387 -5.57 -16.51 29.50
N TYR A 388 -4.25 -16.36 29.56
CA TYR A 388 -3.49 -15.41 28.72
C TYR A 388 -3.64 -15.65 27.21
N ARG A 389 -4.00 -16.86 26.77
CA ARG A 389 -4.36 -17.14 25.36
C ARG A 389 -5.58 -16.34 24.89
N SER A 390 -6.41 -15.90 25.82
CA SER A 390 -7.63 -15.13 25.58
C SER A 390 -7.43 -13.62 25.72
N LEU A 391 -6.23 -13.15 26.05
CA LEU A 391 -5.93 -11.72 26.24
C LEU A 391 -6.27 -10.89 25.00
N ARG A 392 -5.97 -11.42 23.80
CA ARG A 392 -6.37 -10.80 22.52
C ARG A 392 -7.88 -10.57 22.39
N PHE A 393 -8.69 -11.49 22.91
CA PHE A 393 -10.14 -11.41 22.82
C PHE A 393 -10.71 -10.43 23.84
N ALA A 394 -10.13 -10.39 25.04
CA ALA A 394 -10.48 -9.41 26.07
C ALA A 394 -10.12 -7.97 25.63
N MET A 395 -8.99 -7.79 24.96
CA MET A 395 -8.55 -6.47 24.49
C MET A 395 -9.32 -5.94 23.29
N ARG A 396 -9.81 -6.81 22.40
CA ARG A 396 -10.48 -6.43 21.16
C ARG A 396 -11.56 -5.35 21.32
N PRO A 397 -12.57 -5.48 22.22
CA PRO A 397 -13.55 -4.42 22.44
C PRO A 397 -12.89 -3.15 22.98
N LEU A 398 -11.92 -3.25 23.88
CA LEU A 398 -11.27 -2.09 24.51
C LEU A 398 -10.48 -1.25 23.49
N VAL A 399 -9.80 -1.88 22.55
CA VAL A 399 -9.07 -1.19 21.47
C VAL A 399 -10.03 -0.45 20.52
N ALA A 400 -11.24 -0.97 20.34
CA ALA A 400 -12.27 -0.31 19.55
C ALA A 400 -12.98 0.84 20.29
N GLY A 401 -12.79 0.98 21.61
CA GLY A 401 -13.62 1.85 22.45
C GLY A 401 -13.30 3.34 22.42
N GLN A 402 -12.04 3.66 22.27
CA GLN A 402 -11.47 4.99 22.04
C GLN A 402 -12.03 6.10 22.92
N SER A 403 -11.94 5.91 24.24
CA SER A 403 -12.39 6.87 25.25
C SER A 403 -11.27 7.26 26.20
N LEU A 404 -11.17 8.56 26.51
CA LEU A 404 -10.17 9.10 27.47
C LEU A 404 -10.25 8.41 28.84
N ASN A 405 -11.46 8.08 29.30
CA ASN A 405 -11.64 7.36 30.56
C ASN A 405 -11.06 5.93 30.48
N LEU A 406 -11.22 5.27 29.32
CA LEU A 406 -10.68 3.93 29.10
C LEU A 406 -9.15 3.95 29.10
N GLY A 407 -8.50 4.92 28.45
CA GLY A 407 -7.04 5.06 28.48
C GLY A 407 -6.47 5.14 29.91
N THR A 408 -7.10 5.96 30.76
CA THR A 408 -6.72 6.09 32.18
C THR A 408 -6.86 4.78 32.94
N GLN A 409 -7.95 4.03 32.69
CA GLN A 409 -8.17 2.73 33.32
C GLN A 409 -7.17 1.66 32.87
N LEU A 410 -6.75 1.67 31.60
CA LEU A 410 -5.74 0.76 31.09
C LEU A 410 -4.35 1.07 31.66
N ILE A 411 -3.99 2.35 31.82
CA ILE A 411 -2.69 2.75 32.41
C ILE A 411 -2.55 2.26 33.84
N LYS A 412 -3.59 2.36 34.66
CA LYS A 412 -3.56 1.85 36.05
C LYS A 412 -3.22 0.36 36.15
N ARG A 413 -3.45 -0.40 35.07
CA ARG A 413 -3.17 -1.84 35.01
C ARG A 413 -1.74 -2.16 34.55
N LEU A 414 -0.99 -1.18 34.02
CA LEU A 414 0.40 -1.38 33.62
C LEU A 414 1.30 -1.74 34.81
N ASP A 415 0.99 -1.23 36.00
CA ASP A 415 1.75 -1.50 37.23
C ASP A 415 1.54 -2.92 37.77
N GLY A 416 0.64 -3.70 37.16
CA GLY A 416 0.29 -5.05 37.58
C GLY A 416 -0.64 -5.06 38.82
N PRO A 417 -0.64 -6.16 39.61
CA PRO A 417 0.25 -7.31 39.50
C PRO A 417 -0.04 -8.18 38.27
N PHE A 418 1.02 -8.76 37.70
CA PHE A 418 0.92 -9.84 36.72
C PHE A 418 1.35 -11.16 37.36
N PRO A 419 0.64 -12.27 37.13
CA PRO A 419 1.00 -13.57 37.70
C PRO A 419 2.36 -14.01 37.18
N ARG A 420 3.18 -14.64 38.04
CA ARG A 420 4.50 -15.18 37.62
C ARG A 420 4.30 -16.33 36.64
N GLY A 421 5.16 -16.41 35.62
CA GLY A 421 5.21 -17.53 34.69
C GLY A 421 5.33 -17.09 33.23
N ALA A 422 5.00 -18.01 32.33
CA ALA A 422 4.99 -17.75 30.90
C ALA A 422 3.76 -18.38 30.24
N ALA A 423 3.23 -17.71 29.22
CA ALA A 423 2.10 -18.18 28.44
C ALA A 423 2.53 -18.50 27.01
N ARG A 424 1.81 -19.43 26.36
CA ARG A 424 2.09 -19.82 24.97
C ARG A 424 1.55 -18.78 23.99
N MET A 425 2.41 -18.32 23.09
CA MET A 425 2.08 -17.44 21.95
C MET A 425 2.80 -17.94 20.69
N PHE A 426 2.38 -17.47 19.51
CA PHE A 426 2.98 -17.71 18.18
C PHE A 426 3.79 -19.01 18.02
N GLY A 427 3.17 -20.09 17.54
CA GLY A 427 3.89 -21.34 17.27
C GLY A 427 4.38 -22.08 18.53
N ARG A 428 3.64 -21.97 19.65
CA ARG A 428 3.88 -22.63 20.95
C ARG A 428 5.04 -22.06 21.78
N ARG A 429 5.60 -20.91 21.43
CA ARG A 429 6.67 -20.26 22.21
C ARG A 429 6.15 -19.74 23.55
N LEU A 430 6.98 -19.83 24.59
CA LEU A 430 6.65 -19.34 25.93
C LEU A 430 7.16 -17.92 26.11
N ILE A 431 6.27 -17.02 26.50
CA ILE A 431 6.56 -15.59 26.71
C ILE A 431 6.21 -15.24 28.15
N PRO A 432 7.03 -14.47 28.87
CA PRO A 432 6.67 -13.96 30.19
C PRO A 432 5.30 -13.28 30.18
N THR A 433 4.47 -13.64 31.16
CA THR A 433 3.12 -13.09 31.32
C THR A 433 3.13 -11.58 31.54
N SER A 434 4.14 -11.04 32.24
CA SER A 434 4.35 -9.59 32.37
C SER A 434 4.49 -8.92 31.00
N ASN A 435 5.41 -9.41 30.16
CA ASN A 435 5.66 -8.81 28.84
C ASN A 435 4.41 -8.88 27.94
N MET A 436 3.68 -10.00 27.98
CA MET A 436 2.42 -10.12 27.23
C MET A 436 1.37 -9.11 27.73
N ALA A 437 1.20 -8.98 29.05
CA ALA A 437 0.24 -8.06 29.64
C ALA A 437 0.57 -6.61 29.31
N GLU A 438 1.80 -6.19 29.57
CA GLU A 438 2.29 -4.84 29.25
C GLU A 438 2.11 -4.51 27.78
N TRP A 439 2.49 -5.42 26.89
CA TRP A 439 2.37 -5.20 25.45
C TRP A 439 0.90 -5.01 25.02
N TYR A 440 -0.03 -5.86 25.49
CA TYR A 440 -1.46 -5.71 25.17
C TYR A 440 -2.06 -4.45 25.79
N LEU A 441 -1.66 -4.08 27.01
CA LEU A 441 -2.11 -2.86 27.67
C LEU A 441 -1.62 -1.61 26.95
N LEU A 442 -0.32 -1.53 26.62
CA LEU A 442 0.27 -0.44 25.83
C LEU A 442 -0.42 -0.28 24.47
N TRP A 443 -0.75 -1.40 23.81
CA TRP A 443 -1.56 -1.38 22.59
C TRP A 443 -2.94 -0.78 22.82
N GLY A 444 -3.66 -1.24 23.83
CA GLY A 444 -4.97 -0.68 24.18
C GLY A 444 -4.90 0.80 24.50
N ILE A 445 -3.85 1.25 25.19
CA ILE A 445 -3.63 2.66 25.53
C ILE A 445 -3.41 3.49 24.27
N ALA A 446 -2.60 3.02 23.32
CA ALA A 446 -2.34 3.71 22.05
C ALA A 446 -3.65 4.03 21.29
N HIS A 447 -4.66 3.15 21.35
CA HIS A 447 -5.95 3.40 20.70
C HIS A 447 -6.95 4.23 21.53
N ASN A 448 -6.71 4.43 22.83
CA ASN A 448 -7.69 5.04 23.74
C ASN A 448 -7.31 6.44 24.26
N GLY A 449 -6.10 6.92 23.99
CA GLY A 449 -5.82 8.36 23.94
C GLY A 449 -5.77 9.13 25.27
N ALA A 450 -5.41 8.52 26.40
CA ALA A 450 -5.19 9.28 27.65
C ALA A 450 -4.10 8.70 28.56
N GLY A 451 -3.51 9.59 29.37
CA GLY A 451 -2.54 9.33 30.44
C GLY A 451 -1.08 9.42 29.99
N LYS A 452 -0.17 8.82 30.76
CA LYS A 452 1.29 8.92 30.55
C LYS A 452 1.95 7.55 30.59
N ILE A 453 2.72 7.22 29.55
CA ILE A 453 3.57 6.03 29.53
C ILE A 453 4.82 6.30 30.37
N PRO A 454 5.15 5.42 31.33
CA PRO A 454 6.39 5.51 32.10
C PRO A 454 7.63 5.50 31.21
N LEU A 455 8.59 6.40 31.49
CA LEU A 455 9.80 6.56 30.66
C LEU A 455 10.68 5.32 30.61
N HIS A 456 10.67 4.48 31.64
CA HIS A 456 11.51 3.28 31.69
C HIS A 456 11.23 2.33 30.51
N TYR A 457 10.00 2.31 29.97
CA TYR A 457 9.69 1.52 28.78
C TYR A 457 10.41 2.02 27.52
N LEU A 458 10.71 3.33 27.43
CA LEU A 458 11.46 3.91 26.32
C LEU A 458 12.97 3.70 26.45
N THR A 459 13.48 3.57 27.69
CA THR A 459 14.91 3.39 27.97
C THR A 459 15.33 1.93 28.11
N THR A 460 14.38 0.98 28.09
CA THR A 460 14.68 -0.45 28.19
C THR A 460 15.42 -0.92 26.93
N PRO A 461 16.63 -1.52 27.05
CA PRO A 461 17.39 -2.03 25.92
C PRO A 461 16.64 -3.13 25.16
N TRP A 462 16.91 -3.23 23.86
CA TRP A 462 16.38 -4.29 23.04
C TRP A 462 17.11 -5.62 23.32
N THR A 463 16.37 -6.67 23.69
CA THR A 463 16.95 -7.97 24.08
C THR A 463 16.53 -9.14 23.18
N SER A 464 15.60 -8.90 22.24
CA SER A 464 15.08 -9.95 21.36
C SER A 464 15.92 -10.14 20.10
N LYS A 465 15.91 -11.36 19.54
CA LYS A 465 16.49 -11.56 18.21
C LYS A 465 15.73 -10.75 17.16
N PRO A 466 16.40 -10.00 16.26
CA PRO A 466 15.73 -9.11 15.29
C PRO A 466 14.67 -9.79 14.39
N ASN A 467 14.77 -11.10 14.19
CA ASN A 467 13.87 -11.90 13.34
C ASN A 467 13.11 -13.00 14.10
N GLY A 468 13.16 -13.02 15.44
CA GLY A 468 12.31 -13.88 16.25
C GLY A 468 10.87 -13.37 16.28
N ALA A 469 9.88 -14.26 16.44
CA ALA A 469 8.48 -13.86 16.61
C ALA A 469 8.25 -13.07 17.91
N GLU A 470 9.14 -13.22 18.90
CA GLU A 470 9.14 -12.49 20.18
C GLU A 470 9.28 -10.99 19.98
N LYS A 471 9.85 -10.55 18.85
CA LYS A 471 10.02 -9.14 18.52
C LYS A 471 8.68 -8.38 18.49
N TYR A 472 7.59 -9.09 18.18
CA TYR A 472 6.26 -8.50 18.06
C TYR A 472 5.65 -8.07 19.38
N ILE A 473 6.14 -8.59 20.49
CA ILE A 473 5.51 -8.49 21.82
C ILE A 473 6.45 -7.91 22.87
N GLN A 474 7.46 -7.16 22.41
CA GLN A 474 8.35 -6.43 23.29
C GLN A 474 7.67 -5.14 23.79
N PRO A 475 7.59 -4.89 25.11
CA PRO A 475 6.94 -3.71 25.66
C PRO A 475 7.53 -2.39 25.15
N ALA A 476 8.85 -2.30 24.98
CA ALA A 476 9.52 -1.08 24.50
C ALA A 476 8.96 -0.60 23.14
N LEU A 477 8.67 -1.54 22.24
CA LEU A 477 8.12 -1.25 20.92
C LEU A 477 6.69 -0.71 21.01
N ALA A 478 5.84 -1.35 21.81
CA ALA A 478 4.47 -0.88 22.04
C ALA A 478 4.44 0.46 22.79
N ALA A 479 5.43 0.73 23.65
CA ALA A 479 5.55 1.97 24.40
C ALA A 479 5.88 3.17 23.50
N ILE A 480 6.81 3.03 22.54
CA ILE A 480 7.13 4.08 21.54
C ILE A 480 5.86 4.49 20.77
N TRP A 481 4.98 3.52 20.51
CA TRP A 481 3.71 3.74 19.83
C TRP A 481 2.67 4.40 20.71
N ALA A 482 2.53 3.91 21.93
CA ALA A 482 1.61 4.49 22.88
C ALA A 482 1.97 5.95 23.15
N VAL A 483 3.25 6.32 23.34
CA VAL A 483 3.62 7.74 23.52
C VAL A 483 3.29 8.59 22.30
N ARG A 484 3.50 8.06 21.09
CA ARG A 484 3.13 8.72 19.83
C ARG A 484 1.64 8.98 19.74
N GLU A 485 0.81 7.96 19.92
CA GLU A 485 -0.64 8.06 19.77
C GLU A 485 -1.31 8.84 20.93
N LEU A 486 -0.71 8.82 22.13
CA LEU A 486 -1.11 9.69 23.24
C LEU A 486 -0.69 11.16 23.06
N ASN A 487 0.10 11.47 22.03
CA ASN A 487 0.72 12.78 21.85
C ASN A 487 1.54 13.24 23.07
N GLN A 488 2.25 12.30 23.72
CA GLN A 488 3.07 12.56 24.91
C GLN A 488 4.37 13.27 24.51
N LYS A 489 4.30 14.61 24.43
CA LYS A 489 5.36 15.48 23.90
C LYS A 489 6.17 16.23 24.96
N ASP A 490 6.14 15.79 26.23
CA ASP A 490 6.96 16.41 27.27
C ASP A 490 8.46 16.18 27.05
N ASN A 491 9.30 17.10 27.54
CA ASN A 491 10.73 17.09 27.21
C ASN A 491 11.44 15.80 27.62
N ALA A 492 11.05 15.18 28.74
CA ALA A 492 11.63 13.92 29.18
C ALA A 492 11.31 12.78 28.19
N THR A 493 10.09 12.76 27.65
CA THR A 493 9.69 11.78 26.63
C THR A 493 10.44 11.98 25.33
N ILE A 494 10.53 13.22 24.82
CA ILE A 494 11.28 13.51 23.58
C ILE A 494 12.77 13.23 23.76
N GLY A 495 13.34 13.61 24.91
CA GLY A 495 14.73 13.32 25.26
C GLY A 495 15.02 11.81 25.24
N ALA A 496 14.18 11.00 25.90
CA ALA A 496 14.34 9.55 25.91
C ALA A 496 14.27 8.94 24.49
N LEU A 497 13.40 9.45 23.61
CA LEU A 497 13.32 9.01 22.22
C LEU A 497 14.58 9.41 21.42
N VAL A 498 15.08 10.65 21.60
CA VAL A 498 16.31 11.10 20.93
C VAL A 498 17.53 10.30 21.40
N ASP A 499 17.64 10.04 22.71
CA ASP A 499 18.73 9.24 23.28
C ASP A 499 18.71 7.81 22.74
N ARG A 500 17.52 7.22 22.60
CA ARG A 500 17.33 5.87 22.04
C ARG A 500 17.83 5.73 20.60
N LEU A 501 17.90 6.81 19.80
CA LEU A 501 18.54 6.76 18.47
C LEU A 501 20.01 6.34 18.52
N SER A 502 20.63 6.34 19.70
CA SER A 502 21.99 5.91 19.98
C SER A 502 22.11 4.47 20.46
N PHE A 503 21.01 3.73 20.60
CA PHE A 503 21.04 2.33 21.03
C PHE A 503 21.57 1.47 19.88
N GLU A 504 22.72 0.81 20.10
CA GLU A 504 23.41 0.03 19.06
C GLU A 504 22.70 -1.29 18.75
N ASP A 505 22.07 -1.90 19.75
CA ASP A 505 21.37 -3.17 19.64
C ASP A 505 19.94 -3.05 19.08
N ASP A 506 19.43 -1.83 18.92
CA ASP A 506 18.11 -1.60 18.35
C ASP A 506 18.12 -2.00 16.85
N PRO A 507 17.27 -2.97 16.44
CA PRO A 507 17.08 -3.26 15.03
C PRO A 507 16.66 -2.00 14.26
N LYS A 508 17.04 -1.90 12.98
CA LYS A 508 16.71 -0.73 12.13
C LYS A 508 15.22 -0.34 12.16
N TRP A 509 14.35 -1.35 12.27
CA TRP A 509 12.90 -1.13 12.32
C TRP A 509 12.46 -0.48 13.64
N VAL A 510 13.08 -0.81 14.80
CA VAL A 510 12.85 -0.11 16.07
C VAL A 510 13.28 1.35 15.95
N THR A 511 14.41 1.62 15.28
CA THR A 511 14.80 3.00 14.96
C THR A 511 13.70 3.70 14.13
N GLY A 512 13.08 2.99 13.18
CA GLY A 512 11.95 3.49 12.40
C GLY A 512 10.77 3.90 13.29
N ASP A 513 10.43 3.09 14.29
CA ASP A 513 9.38 3.42 15.27
C ASP A 513 9.73 4.69 16.07
N VAL A 514 10.98 4.83 16.52
CA VAL A 514 11.46 6.03 17.22
C VAL A 514 11.38 7.27 16.32
N ILE A 515 11.84 7.17 15.07
CA ILE A 515 11.78 8.25 14.08
C ILE A 515 10.33 8.63 13.80
N GLY A 516 9.43 7.65 13.65
CA GLY A 516 8.01 7.88 13.47
C GLY A 516 7.37 8.62 14.64
N ALA A 517 7.71 8.22 15.88
CA ALA A 517 7.24 8.90 17.08
C ALA A 517 7.76 10.33 17.18
N LEU A 518 9.07 10.55 17.03
CA LEU A 518 9.68 11.88 17.02
C LEU A 518 9.07 12.77 15.94
N THR A 519 8.86 12.20 14.75
CA THR A 519 8.26 12.89 13.61
C THR A 519 6.87 13.44 13.96
N ASP A 520 6.00 12.61 14.54
CA ASP A 520 4.63 13.00 14.84
C ASP A 520 4.54 13.92 16.06
N LEU A 521 5.31 13.66 17.12
CA LEU A 521 5.28 14.45 18.35
C LEU A 521 5.87 15.86 18.20
N THR A 522 6.84 16.03 17.30
CA THR A 522 7.58 17.31 17.15
C THR A 522 7.23 18.08 15.87
N GLY A 523 6.60 17.41 14.90
CA GLY A 523 6.38 17.95 13.54
C GLY A 523 7.66 18.06 12.69
N LYS A 524 8.84 17.77 13.23
CA LYS A 524 10.09 17.74 12.46
C LYS A 524 10.13 16.51 11.56
N ARG A 525 10.73 16.64 10.38
CA ARG A 525 10.75 15.61 9.33
C ARG A 525 12.18 15.26 8.90
N PHE A 526 13.10 15.07 9.86
CA PHE A 526 14.49 14.70 9.55
C PHE A 526 14.64 13.25 9.07
N GLY A 527 13.60 12.42 9.22
CA GLY A 527 13.64 11.02 8.82
C GLY A 527 14.75 10.28 9.56
N TYR A 528 15.58 9.53 8.82
CA TYR A 528 16.67 8.72 9.35
C TYR A 528 17.98 9.50 9.61
N ASP A 529 17.98 10.82 9.46
CA ASP A 529 19.11 11.67 9.86
C ASP A 529 19.15 11.83 11.39
N ARG A 530 19.80 10.86 12.06
CA ARG A 530 19.93 10.82 13.52
C ARG A 530 20.71 12.02 14.07
N ASP A 531 21.66 12.56 13.31
CA ASP A 531 22.45 13.69 13.75
C ASP A 531 21.66 15.00 13.67
N ALA A 532 20.80 15.16 12.66
CA ALA A 532 19.85 16.26 12.61
C ALA A 532 18.89 16.23 13.81
N TRP A 533 18.38 15.06 14.19
CA TRP A 533 17.55 14.91 15.40
C TRP A 533 18.30 15.36 16.67
N ARG A 534 19.51 14.85 16.89
CA ARG A 534 20.33 15.19 18.06
C ARG A 534 20.71 16.67 18.07
N LYS A 535 21.12 17.22 16.92
CA LYS A 535 21.48 18.64 16.79
C LYS A 535 20.29 19.52 17.08
N TRP A 536 19.12 19.21 16.53
CA TRP A 536 17.90 19.95 16.81
C TRP A 536 17.55 19.90 18.30
N TRP A 537 17.61 18.72 18.92
CA TRP A 537 17.27 18.56 20.34
C TRP A 537 18.13 19.43 21.26
N LYS A 538 19.44 19.51 20.97
CA LYS A 538 20.41 20.39 21.67
C LYS A 538 20.18 21.90 21.46
N THR A 539 19.37 22.29 20.48
CA THR A 539 19.05 23.72 20.26
C THR A 539 17.78 24.17 20.97
N VAL A 540 16.97 23.22 21.44
CA VAL A 540 15.67 23.50 22.08
C VAL A 540 15.64 23.10 23.57
N ASN A 541 16.70 22.45 24.07
CA ASN A 541 17.04 22.26 25.48
C ASN A 541 18.51 22.56 25.65
#